data_AF-A0A0J1JPM8-F1
#
_entry.id   AF-A0A0J1JPM8-F1
#
_cell.length_a   1.000
_cell.length_b   1.000
_cell.length_c   1.000
_cell.angle_alpha   90.00
_cell.angle_beta   90.00
_cell.angle_gamma   90.00
#
_symmetry.space_group_name_H-M   'P 1'
#
loop_
_entity.id
_entity.type
_entity.pdbx_description
1 polymer ?
#
loop_
_entity_poly.entity_id
_entity_poly.type
_entity_poly.pdbx_seq_one_letter_code
_entity_poly.pdbx_strand_id
1 'polypeptide(L)'
;MKKTCVFLSLMALFGCNDDDMEAALKGDTRVFAVDGAKVDTVLVSKYYTLDEAEALIVIPDELPRGDLAGLQNLGVKEEVQCGYIDTTDEICFTLNDSASCLPSEVKMLGVKIYTIDIENIDEAVDFGFYPTITSQLTGAFIDFDIESAPCPLTGNEVI
;
A
#
# COMPACT_ATOMS: atom_id res chain seq x y z
N MET A 1 0.85 14.08 45.63
CA MET A 1 0.57 12.75 45.04
C MET A 1 -0.66 12.85 44.17
N LYS A 2 -0.67 12.14 43.02
CA LYS A 2 -1.72 12.05 41.96
C LYS A 2 -1.57 13.03 40.78
N LYS A 3 -0.66 12.72 39.87
CA LYS A 3 -0.84 12.90 38.42
C LYS A 3 -0.25 11.65 37.76
N THR A 4 -1.09 10.63 37.64
CA THR A 4 -0.76 9.28 37.21
C THR A 4 -1.35 9.07 35.83
N CYS A 5 -0.48 8.66 34.91
CA CYS A 5 -0.71 7.73 33.80
C CYS A 5 -1.90 7.98 32.86
N VAL A 6 -1.69 8.81 31.83
CA VAL A 6 -2.49 8.74 30.58
C VAL A 6 -1.58 8.72 29.34
N PHE A 7 -0.45 8.00 29.41
CA PHE A 7 0.48 7.91 28.26
C PHE A 7 0.89 6.48 27.90
N LEU A 8 0.32 5.46 28.55
CA LEU A 8 0.75 4.07 28.44
C LEU A 8 -0.25 3.15 27.71
N SER A 9 -1.36 3.67 27.19
CA SER A 9 -2.35 2.89 26.43
C SER A 9 -2.19 2.98 24.91
N LEU A 10 -1.34 3.88 24.42
CA LEU A 10 -1.03 4.03 22.99
C LEU A 10 0.06 3.04 22.52
N MET A 11 1.00 2.67 23.40
CA MET A 11 2.11 1.76 23.04
C MET A 11 1.72 0.30 22.83
N ALA A 12 0.49 -0.10 23.17
CA ALA A 12 0.00 -1.45 22.92
C ALA A 12 -0.77 -1.58 21.59
N LEU A 13 -1.01 -0.46 20.88
CA LEU A 13 -1.70 -0.46 19.60
C LEU A 13 -0.73 -0.32 18.41
N PHE A 14 0.47 0.20 18.59
CA PHE A 14 1.44 0.28 17.49
C PHE A 14 2.18 -1.04 17.34
N GLY A 15 1.65 -1.93 16.50
CA GLY A 15 2.45 -2.98 15.84
C GLY A 15 3.36 -2.40 14.73
N CYS A 16 3.77 -1.14 14.86
CA CYS A 16 4.45 -0.37 13.83
C CYS A 16 5.96 -0.51 14.00
N ASN A 17 6.68 -0.69 12.89
CA ASN A 17 8.11 -0.46 12.83
C ASN A 17 8.46 0.93 13.37
N ASP A 18 9.68 1.09 13.92
CA ASP A 18 10.15 2.33 14.55
C ASP A 18 10.02 3.55 13.61
N ASP A 19 10.20 3.36 12.31
CA ASP A 19 10.11 4.41 11.28
C ASP A 19 8.69 4.98 11.11
N ASP A 20 7.68 4.12 11.18
CA ASP A 20 6.27 4.51 11.03
C ASP A 20 5.78 5.27 12.27
N MET A 21 6.28 4.90 13.46
CA MET A 21 6.01 5.63 14.70
C MET A 21 6.68 7.01 14.69
N GLU A 22 7.92 7.11 14.18
CA GLU A 22 8.61 8.38 14.08
C GLU A 22 7.93 9.33 13.08
N ALA A 23 7.42 8.80 11.95
CA ALA A 23 6.63 9.56 10.99
C ALA A 23 5.31 10.05 11.61
N ALA A 24 4.54 9.17 12.26
CA ALA A 24 3.28 9.54 12.90
C ALA A 24 3.46 10.61 13.99
N LEU A 25 4.55 10.55 14.77
CA LEU A 25 4.88 11.57 15.76
C LEU A 25 5.25 12.93 15.16
N LYS A 26 5.68 12.96 13.90
CA LYS A 26 5.95 14.19 13.14
C LYS A 26 4.72 14.74 12.42
N GLY A 27 3.59 14.03 12.49
CA GLY A 27 2.37 14.37 11.76
C GLY A 27 2.33 13.79 10.35
N ASP A 28 3.29 12.93 9.99
CA ASP A 28 3.37 12.32 8.67
C ASP A 28 2.86 10.86 8.69
N THR A 29 2.46 10.35 7.54
CA THR A 29 2.09 8.96 7.32
C THR A 29 2.44 8.53 5.90
N ARG A 30 2.40 7.21 5.64
CA ARG A 30 2.72 6.65 4.33
C ARG A 30 1.45 6.12 3.67
N VAL A 31 1.27 6.47 2.41
CA VAL A 31 0.22 5.93 1.54
C VAL A 31 0.85 5.32 0.30
N PHE A 32 0.19 4.35 -0.30
CA PHE A 32 0.70 3.66 -1.48
C PHE A 32 -0.34 3.55 -2.59
N ALA A 33 0.17 3.39 -3.80
CA ALA A 33 -0.56 3.00 -4.99
C ALA A 33 0.20 1.89 -5.72
N VAL A 34 -0.52 0.97 -6.34
CA VAL A 34 0.03 -0.09 -7.17
C VAL A 34 0.49 0.49 -8.50
N ASP A 35 1.70 0.14 -8.91
CA ASP A 35 2.35 0.59 -10.13
C ASP A 35 2.49 -0.53 -11.18
N GLY A 36 2.43 -1.79 -10.73
CA GLY A 36 2.51 -2.94 -11.62
C GLY A 36 2.34 -4.26 -10.90
N ALA A 37 2.45 -5.35 -11.65
CA ALA A 37 2.25 -6.70 -11.13
C ALA A 37 3.25 -7.69 -11.76
N LYS A 38 3.75 -8.63 -10.94
CA LYS A 38 4.43 -9.82 -11.44
C LYS A 38 3.39 -10.88 -11.72
N VAL A 39 3.21 -11.19 -13.00
CA VAL A 39 2.25 -12.19 -13.45
C VAL A 39 3.02 -13.44 -13.86
N ASP A 40 2.65 -14.55 -13.25
CA ASP A 40 3.13 -15.88 -13.57
C ASP A 40 2.11 -16.63 -14.42
N THR A 41 2.46 -16.83 -15.68
CA THR A 41 1.67 -17.60 -16.64
C THR A 41 2.39 -18.90 -16.95
N VAL A 42 1.69 -19.85 -17.59
CA VAL A 42 2.28 -21.13 -18.03
C VAL A 42 3.53 -20.96 -18.90
N LEU A 43 3.70 -19.81 -19.57
CA LEU A 43 4.76 -19.57 -20.55
C LEU A 43 5.84 -18.59 -20.07
N VAL A 44 5.50 -17.66 -19.18
CA VAL A 44 6.38 -16.59 -18.71
C VAL A 44 5.98 -16.11 -17.33
N SER A 45 6.99 -15.91 -16.47
CA SER A 45 6.90 -15.16 -15.22
C SER A 45 7.62 -13.83 -15.40
N LYS A 46 6.88 -12.72 -15.40
CA LYS A 46 7.45 -11.40 -15.66
C LYS A 46 6.67 -10.30 -14.94
N TYR A 47 7.38 -9.22 -14.59
CA TYR A 47 6.78 -7.97 -14.16
C TYR A 47 6.23 -7.16 -15.35
N TYR A 48 5.00 -6.69 -15.20
CA TYR A 48 4.25 -5.87 -16.15
C TYR A 48 3.77 -4.59 -15.46
N THR A 49 3.63 -3.51 -16.22
CA THR A 49 2.85 -2.36 -15.73
C THR A 49 1.40 -2.79 -15.53
N LEU A 50 0.61 -2.03 -14.75
CA LEU A 50 -0.80 -2.39 -14.55
C LEU A 50 -1.59 -2.48 -15.85
N ASP A 51 -1.43 -1.50 -16.75
CA ASP A 51 -2.09 -1.51 -18.07
C ASP A 51 -1.72 -2.75 -18.90
N GLU A 52 -0.46 -3.20 -18.82
CA GLU A 52 -0.01 -4.41 -19.50
C GLU A 52 -0.57 -5.69 -18.84
N ALA A 53 -0.64 -5.71 -17.50
CA ALA A 53 -1.19 -6.83 -16.74
C ALA A 53 -2.68 -7.01 -16.99
N GLU A 54 -3.46 -5.93 -17.06
CA GLU A 54 -4.90 -5.95 -17.36
C GLU A 54 -5.23 -6.51 -18.75
N ALA A 55 -4.30 -6.40 -19.70
CA ALA A 55 -4.46 -7.03 -21.00
C ALA A 55 -4.27 -8.57 -20.96
N LEU A 56 -3.70 -9.11 -19.87
CA LEU A 56 -3.35 -10.52 -19.70
C LEU A 56 -4.25 -11.24 -18.70
N ILE A 57 -4.64 -10.56 -17.61
CA ILE A 57 -5.39 -11.11 -16.48
C ILE A 57 -6.45 -10.12 -15.99
N VAL A 58 -7.42 -10.62 -15.24
CA VAL A 58 -8.44 -9.77 -14.59
C VAL A 58 -7.84 -9.19 -13.31
N ILE A 59 -7.65 -7.87 -13.28
CA ILE A 59 -7.27 -7.12 -12.08
C ILE A 59 -8.55 -6.52 -11.48
N PRO A 60 -8.81 -6.66 -10.17
CA PRO A 60 -9.95 -6.03 -9.51
C PRO A 60 -9.95 -4.50 -9.66
N ASP A 61 -11.14 -3.90 -9.65
CA ASP A 61 -11.30 -2.45 -9.78
C ASP A 61 -10.90 -1.72 -8.49
N GLU A 62 -10.96 -2.40 -7.34
CA GLU A 62 -10.67 -1.87 -6.00
C GLU A 62 -9.17 -1.74 -5.69
N LEU A 63 -8.31 -1.99 -6.68
CA LEU A 63 -6.87 -1.85 -6.57
C LEU A 63 -6.53 -0.36 -6.31
N PRO A 64 -5.67 -0.03 -5.33
CA PRO A 64 -5.28 1.36 -5.12
C PRO A 64 -4.38 1.82 -6.26
N ARG A 65 -4.94 2.51 -7.26
CA ARG A 65 -4.19 3.00 -8.44
C ARG A 65 -3.62 4.40 -8.27
N GLY A 66 -4.20 5.19 -7.35
CA GLY A 66 -3.79 6.54 -7.04
C GLY A 66 -3.94 7.56 -8.19
N ASP A 67 -4.56 8.70 -7.92
CA ASP A 67 -4.47 9.89 -8.78
C ASP A 67 -3.30 10.77 -8.30
N LEU A 68 -2.14 10.62 -8.92
CA LEU A 68 -0.94 11.39 -8.56
C LEU A 68 -1.17 12.91 -8.65
N ALA A 69 -2.00 13.38 -9.59
CA ALA A 69 -2.30 14.81 -9.70
C ALA A 69 -3.13 15.28 -8.50
N GLY A 70 -4.10 14.46 -8.07
CA GLY A 70 -4.85 14.64 -6.81
C GLY A 70 -3.91 14.74 -5.60
N LEU A 71 -2.98 13.80 -5.47
CA LEU A 71 -2.01 13.76 -4.37
C LEU A 71 -1.05 14.98 -4.36
N GLN A 72 -0.56 15.40 -5.53
CA GLN A 72 0.31 16.58 -5.64
C GLN A 72 -0.40 17.88 -5.22
N ASN A 73 -1.72 17.99 -5.44
CA ASN A 73 -2.50 19.14 -5.00
C ASN A 73 -2.61 19.24 -3.46
N LEU A 74 -2.33 18.15 -2.74
CA LEU A 74 -2.27 18.11 -1.27
C LEU A 74 -0.93 18.59 -0.71
N GLY A 75 0.02 19.03 -1.56
CA GLY A 75 1.32 19.53 -1.12
C GLY A 75 2.31 18.43 -0.71
N VAL A 76 2.06 17.19 -1.14
CA VAL A 76 2.84 16.00 -0.83
C VAL A 76 4.25 16.11 -1.41
N LYS A 77 5.26 15.82 -0.56
CA LYS A 77 6.67 15.84 -0.96
C LYS A 77 6.95 14.57 -1.78
N GLU A 78 7.49 14.74 -2.98
CA GLU A 78 7.77 13.69 -3.97
C GLU A 78 8.90 12.70 -3.55
N GLU A 79 9.08 12.41 -2.27
CA GLU A 79 9.95 11.30 -1.86
C GLU A 79 9.23 9.98 -2.14
N VAL A 80 9.29 9.55 -3.40
CA VAL A 80 8.72 8.29 -3.86
C VAL A 80 9.66 7.16 -3.45
N GLN A 81 9.17 6.27 -2.60
CA GLN A 81 9.80 4.98 -2.32
C GLN A 81 9.09 3.89 -3.12
N CYS A 82 9.79 2.83 -3.48
CA CYS A 82 9.19 1.66 -4.12
C CYS A 82 9.14 0.52 -3.13
N GLY A 83 8.16 -0.36 -3.32
CA GLY A 83 8.04 -1.59 -2.56
C GLY A 83 7.26 -2.63 -3.34
N TYR A 84 7.00 -3.76 -2.70
CA TYR A 84 6.12 -4.77 -3.23
C TYR A 84 5.27 -5.43 -2.14
N ILE A 85 4.13 -5.97 -2.57
CA ILE A 85 3.27 -6.83 -1.78
C ILE A 85 3.40 -8.23 -2.37
N ASP A 86 3.83 -9.20 -1.56
CA ASP A 86 3.81 -10.61 -1.95
C ASP A 86 2.36 -11.12 -1.97
N THR A 87 1.91 -11.64 -3.11
CA THR A 87 0.55 -12.17 -3.31
C THR A 87 0.57 -13.68 -3.51
N THR A 88 1.60 -14.37 -3.01
CA THR A 88 1.68 -15.83 -3.00
C THR A 88 0.50 -16.43 -2.23
N ASP A 89 0.11 -15.79 -1.13
CA ASP A 89 -1.15 -16.03 -0.44
C ASP A 89 -2.28 -15.19 -1.07
N GLU A 90 -3.53 -15.65 -0.96
CA GLU A 90 -4.68 -14.94 -1.54
C GLU A 90 -4.83 -13.55 -0.91
N ILE A 91 -4.79 -12.53 -1.76
CA ILE A 91 -4.98 -11.13 -1.37
C ILE A 91 -6.30 -10.62 -1.95
N CYS A 92 -7.16 -10.13 -1.07
CA CYS A 92 -8.42 -9.49 -1.42
C CYS A 92 -8.45 -8.07 -0.87
N PHE A 93 -9.05 -7.13 -1.60
CA PHE A 93 -9.14 -5.74 -1.14
C PHE A 93 -10.39 -5.46 -0.31
N THR A 94 -11.38 -6.37 -0.37
CA THR A 94 -12.62 -6.30 0.41
C THR A 94 -12.89 -7.61 1.15
N LEU A 95 -13.26 -7.51 2.43
CA LEU A 95 -13.57 -8.68 3.25
C LEU A 95 -14.82 -9.42 2.73
N ASN A 96 -14.68 -10.74 2.55
CA ASN A 96 -15.73 -11.63 2.05
C ASN A 96 -16.25 -11.32 0.63
N ASP A 97 -15.44 -10.62 -0.19
CA ASP A 97 -15.76 -10.41 -1.60
C ASP A 97 -14.69 -11.04 -2.50
N SER A 98 -15.02 -12.19 -3.08
CA SER A 98 -14.13 -12.91 -3.98
C SER A 98 -13.82 -12.16 -5.28
N ALA A 99 -14.66 -11.20 -5.69
CA ALA A 99 -14.40 -10.39 -6.88
C ALA A 99 -13.28 -9.36 -6.63
N SER A 100 -13.06 -9.00 -5.37
CA SER A 100 -11.97 -8.12 -4.95
C SER A 100 -10.63 -8.83 -4.77
N CYS A 101 -10.57 -10.15 -5.01
CA CYS A 101 -9.36 -10.94 -4.85
C CYS A 101 -8.52 -10.94 -6.12
N LEU A 102 -7.21 -10.86 -5.95
CA LEU A 102 -6.27 -11.01 -7.05
C LEU A 102 -6.31 -12.44 -7.61
N PRO A 103 -6.21 -12.62 -8.93
CA PRO A 103 -6.11 -13.94 -9.50
C PRO A 103 -4.77 -14.58 -9.10
N SER A 104 -4.75 -15.90 -8.97
CA SER A 104 -3.60 -16.68 -8.49
C SER A 104 -2.31 -16.53 -9.33
N GLU A 105 -2.47 -16.05 -10.56
CA GLU A 105 -1.42 -15.74 -11.52
C GLU A 105 -0.62 -14.50 -11.10
N VAL A 106 -1.20 -13.60 -10.31
CA VAL A 106 -0.46 -12.49 -9.71
C VAL A 106 0.34 -13.06 -8.55
N LYS A 107 1.66 -12.97 -8.63
CA LYS A 107 2.58 -13.39 -7.56
C LYS A 107 3.08 -12.23 -6.74
N MET A 108 2.91 -11.02 -7.25
CA MET A 108 3.34 -9.82 -6.56
C MET A 108 2.70 -8.57 -7.16
N LEU A 109 2.44 -7.57 -6.31
CA LEU A 109 2.15 -6.21 -6.74
C LEU A 109 3.34 -5.30 -6.44
N GLY A 110 3.80 -4.56 -7.43
CA GLY A 110 4.74 -3.47 -7.21
C GLY A 110 4.00 -2.20 -6.79
N VAL A 111 4.49 -1.51 -5.78
CA VAL A 111 3.85 -0.30 -5.23
C VAL A 111 4.80 0.89 -5.19
N LYS A 112 4.22 2.08 -5.36
CA LYS A 112 4.86 3.36 -5.05
C LYS A 112 4.29 3.89 -3.75
N ILE A 113 5.18 4.33 -2.86
CA ILE A 113 4.87 4.78 -1.52
C ILE A 113 5.21 6.26 -1.42
N TYR A 114 4.30 7.03 -0.85
CA TYR A 114 4.36 8.48 -0.70
C TYR A 114 4.16 8.84 0.77
N THR A 115 4.89 9.84 1.23
CA THR A 115 4.74 10.37 2.60
C THR A 115 3.87 11.62 2.57
N ILE A 116 2.78 11.61 3.32
CA ILE A 116 1.79 12.69 3.40
C ILE A 116 1.59 13.14 4.83
N ASP A 117 1.04 14.34 5.05
CA ASP A 117 0.51 14.72 6.36
C ASP A 117 -0.66 13.80 6.74
N ILE A 118 -0.70 13.36 8.00
CA ILE A 118 -1.71 12.45 8.55
C ILE A 118 -3.14 13.04 8.46
N GLU A 119 -3.26 14.36 8.43
CA GLU A 119 -4.53 15.08 8.25
C GLU A 119 -5.11 14.88 6.85
N ASN A 120 -4.29 14.49 5.86
CA ASN A 120 -4.68 14.31 4.47
C ASN A 120 -5.02 12.85 4.10
N ILE A 121 -5.06 11.92 5.07
CA ILE A 121 -5.35 10.49 4.79
C ILE A 121 -6.68 10.33 4.06
N ASP A 122 -7.75 10.93 4.57
CA ASP A 122 -9.09 10.75 4.00
C ASP A 122 -9.15 11.25 2.55
N GLU A 123 -8.51 12.39 2.28
CA GLU A 123 -8.41 12.95 0.92
C GLU A 123 -7.53 12.08 0.01
N ALA A 124 -6.43 11.52 0.52
CA ALA A 124 -5.58 10.59 -0.23
C ALA A 124 -6.34 9.31 -0.59
N VAL A 125 -7.20 8.81 0.30
CA VAL A 125 -8.10 7.68 0.03
C VAL A 125 -9.13 8.02 -1.05
N ASP A 126 -9.70 9.22 -1.02
CA ASP A 126 -10.60 9.70 -2.09
C ASP A 126 -9.88 9.79 -3.45
N PHE A 127 -8.57 10.01 -3.45
CA PHE A 127 -7.71 9.93 -4.64
C PHE A 127 -7.19 8.51 -4.96
N GLY A 128 -7.66 7.47 -4.26
CA GLY A 128 -7.32 6.08 -4.56
C GLY A 128 -5.95 5.63 -4.05
N PHE A 129 -5.38 6.32 -3.06
CA PHE A 129 -4.19 5.87 -2.31
C PHE A 129 -4.62 5.24 -1.00
N TYR A 130 -4.02 4.09 -0.64
CA TYR A 130 -4.33 3.44 0.63
C TYR A 130 -3.21 3.69 1.64
N PRO A 131 -3.52 3.90 2.93
CA PRO A 131 -2.48 3.99 3.96
C PRO A 131 -1.72 2.67 4.05
N THR A 132 -0.43 2.71 4.39
CA THR A 132 0.35 1.49 4.63
C THR A 132 0.04 0.85 5.98
N ILE A 133 -0.66 1.57 6.87
CA ILE A 133 -1.03 1.14 8.22
C ILE A 133 -2.56 1.20 8.33
N THR A 134 -3.23 0.15 7.87
CA THR A 134 -4.70 0.15 7.67
C THR A 134 -5.49 -0.37 8.86
N SER A 135 -4.88 -1.15 9.75
CA SER A 135 -5.63 -1.87 10.79
C SER A 135 -6.32 -0.99 11.85
N GLN A 136 -6.06 0.33 11.89
CA GLN A 136 -6.60 1.21 12.96
C GLN A 136 -7.28 2.51 12.53
N LEU A 137 -7.06 3.04 11.33
CA LEU A 137 -7.54 4.38 10.99
C LEU A 137 -8.89 4.40 10.24
N THR A 138 -9.20 3.38 9.43
CA THR A 138 -10.40 3.41 8.58
C THR A 138 -11.24 2.14 8.60
N GLY A 139 -10.79 1.08 9.29
CA GLY A 139 -11.58 -0.13 9.55
C GLY A 139 -12.02 -0.93 8.31
N ALA A 140 -11.58 -0.55 7.11
CA ALA A 140 -12.08 -1.08 5.84
C ALA A 140 -11.02 -1.73 4.96
N PHE A 141 -9.73 -1.46 5.20
CA PHE A 141 -8.65 -1.94 4.34
C PHE A 141 -7.88 -3.10 4.99
N ILE A 142 -7.51 -4.08 4.17
CA ILE A 142 -6.68 -5.21 4.58
C ILE A 142 -5.27 -4.68 4.92
N ASP A 143 -4.65 -5.25 5.95
CA ASP A 143 -3.26 -4.99 6.31
C ASP A 143 -2.36 -5.70 5.30
N PHE A 144 -1.62 -4.93 4.51
CA PHE A 144 -0.70 -5.46 3.51
C PHE A 144 0.73 -5.27 4.02
N ASP A 145 1.48 -6.37 4.08
CA ASP A 145 2.91 -6.28 4.33
C ASP A 145 3.58 -5.77 3.04
N ILE A 146 4.18 -4.58 3.12
CA ILE A 146 4.86 -3.93 1.99
C ILE A 146 6.36 -3.98 2.25
N GLU A 147 7.07 -4.77 1.46
CA GLU A 147 8.51 -4.86 1.52
C GLU A 147 9.16 -3.75 0.67
N SER A 148 10.19 -3.11 1.19
CA SER A 148 10.88 -2.01 0.49
C SER A 148 11.75 -2.53 -0.65
N ALA A 149 11.76 -1.83 -1.78
CA ALA A 149 12.50 -2.21 -2.98
C ALA A 149 13.10 -0.98 -3.71
N PRO A 150 14.17 -1.16 -4.50
CA PRO A 150 14.74 -0.08 -5.29
C PRO A 150 13.79 0.36 -6.44
N CYS A 151 13.76 1.66 -6.71
CA CYS A 151 13.07 2.21 -7.88
C CYS A 151 13.99 2.30 -9.11
N PRO A 152 13.47 2.15 -10.35
CA PRO A 152 12.13 1.65 -10.67
C PRO A 152 12.03 0.13 -10.46
N LEU A 153 10.83 -0.36 -10.16
CA LEU A 153 10.59 -1.80 -10.11
C LEU A 153 10.72 -2.37 -11.52
N THR A 154 11.67 -3.28 -11.74
CA THR A 154 11.87 -3.90 -13.06
C THR A 154 12.13 -5.40 -12.97
N GLY A 155 11.64 -6.15 -13.97
CA GLY A 155 12.08 -7.51 -14.26
C GLY A 155 11.94 -8.52 -13.11
N ASN A 156 12.88 -9.47 -13.04
CA ASN A 156 12.97 -10.52 -12.01
C ASN A 156 13.59 -10.02 -10.68
N GLU A 157 13.85 -8.72 -10.54
CA GLU A 157 14.53 -8.14 -9.36
C GLU A 157 13.64 -8.04 -8.13
N VAL A 158 12.37 -8.39 -8.30
CA VAL A 158 11.46 -8.65 -7.20
C VAL A 158 11.49 -10.16 -6.94
N ILE A 159 12.39 -10.50 -6.01
CA ILE A 159 12.86 -11.86 -5.66
C ILE A 159 12.08 -12.33 -4.44
#